data_AF-A0A1J4UK02-F1
#
_entry.id   AF-A0A1J4UK02-F1
#
_cell.length_a   1.000
_cell.length_b   1.000
_cell.length_c   1.000
_cell.angle_alpha   90.00
_cell.angle_beta   90.00
_cell.angle_gamma   90.00
#
_symmetry.space_group_name_H-M   'P 1'
#
loop_
_entity.id
_entity.type
_entity.pdbx_description
1 polymer ?
#
loop_
_entity_poly.entity_id
_entity_poly.type
_entity_poly.pdbx_seq_one_letter_code
_entity_poly.pdbx_strand_id
1 'polypeptide(L)'
;MGAVEIITGVKLILESIAPVLSVILLIAGGIVYGIAQTQPAEVRGKWQSLAVSMFVGGIIIAIVAGGAEFIKDNSLLIIGNGTA
;
A
#
# COMPACT_ATOMS: atom_id res chain seq x y z
N MET A 1 16.47 -24.50 -6.97
CA MET A 1 16.43 -23.25 -7.76
C MET A 1 15.02 -22.64 -7.83
N GLY A 2 13.93 -23.42 -7.88
CA GLY A 2 12.57 -22.87 -8.04
C GLY A 2 11.99 -21.98 -6.91
N ALA A 3 12.36 -22.16 -5.63
CA ALA A 3 11.79 -21.33 -4.55
C ALA A 3 12.23 -19.86 -4.60
N VAL A 4 13.48 -19.60 -4.97
CA VAL A 4 14.04 -18.24 -5.06
C VAL A 4 13.43 -17.47 -6.24
N GLU A 5 13.21 -18.16 -7.36
CA GLU A 5 12.57 -17.59 -8.55
C GLU A 5 11.13 -17.19 -8.28
N ILE A 6 10.37 -18.03 -7.56
CA ILE A 6 8.99 -17.73 -7.16
C ILE A 6 8.96 -16.51 -6.23
N ILE A 7 9.82 -16.46 -5.21
CA ILE A 7 9.90 -15.33 -4.27
C ILE A 7 10.26 -14.04 -5.00
N THR A 8 11.20 -14.11 -5.96
CA THR A 8 11.61 -12.96 -6.76
C THR A 8 10.49 -12.47 -7.67
N GLY A 9 9.75 -13.38 -8.31
CA GLY A 9 8.57 -13.03 -9.11
C GLY A 9 7.46 -12.37 -8.29
N VAL A 10 7.14 -12.93 -7.11
CA VAL A 10 6.15 -12.35 -6.19
C VAL A 10 6.58 -10.97 -5.72
N LYS A 11 7.86 -10.79 -5.35
CA LYS A 11 8.41 -9.50 -4.95
C LYS A 11 8.22 -8.44 -6.05
N LEU A 12 8.60 -8.75 -7.29
CA LEU A 12 8.49 -7.80 -8.41
C LEU A 12 7.04 -7.38 -8.68
N ILE A 13 6.11 -8.34 -8.59
CA ILE A 13 4.69 -8.06 -8.72
C ILE A 13 4.20 -7.16 -7.59
N LEU A 14 4.59 -7.44 -6.35
CA LEU A 14 4.20 -6.65 -5.18
C LEU A 14 4.78 -5.23 -5.23
N GLU A 15 6.05 -5.06 -5.62
CA GLU A 15 6.69 -3.74 -5.80
C GLU A 15 5.97 -2.90 -6.85
N SER A 16 5.50 -3.52 -7.94
CA SER A 16 4.76 -2.83 -9.01
C SER A 16 3.32 -2.45 -8.58
N ILE A 17 2.63 -3.35 -7.88
CA ILE A 17 1.20 -3.21 -7.59
C ILE A 17 0.94 -2.40 -6.31
N ALA A 18 1.82 -2.47 -5.30
CA ALA A 18 1.57 -1.86 -4.00
C ALA A 18 1.39 -0.32 -4.05
N PRO A 19 2.22 0.47 -4.77
CA PRO A 19 2.02 1.92 -4.87
C PRO A 19 0.68 2.25 -5.55
N VAL A 20 0.34 1.52 -6.62
CA VAL A 20 -0.90 1.72 -7.38
C VAL A 20 -2.12 1.43 -6.50
N LEU A 21 -2.11 0.30 -5.78
CA LEU A 21 -3.22 -0.06 -4.87
C LEU A 21 -3.38 0.93 -3.73
N SER A 22 -2.27 1.42 -3.16
CA SER A 22 -2.32 2.44 -2.10
C SER A 22 -3.03 3.71 -2.59
N VAL A 23 -2.64 4.23 -3.75
CA VAL A 23 -3.25 5.42 -4.35
C VAL A 23 -4.74 5.21 -4.64
N ILE A 24 -5.08 4.06 -5.22
CA ILE A 24 -6.48 3.71 -5.52
C ILE A 24 -7.31 3.68 -4.23
N LEU A 25 -6.81 3.05 -3.16
CA LEU A 25 -7.51 2.97 -1.88
C LEU A 25 -7.70 4.33 -1.22
N LEU A 26 -6.71 5.22 -1.30
CA LEU A 26 -6.81 6.59 -0.79
C LEU A 26 -7.89 7.38 -1.53
N ILE A 27 -7.89 7.32 -2.87
CA ILE A 27 -8.88 8.03 -3.70
C ILE A 27 -10.27 7.43 -3.48
N ALA A 28 -10.39 6.10 -3.51
CA ALA A 28 -11.65 5.41 -3.27
C ALA A 28 -12.21 5.72 -1.88
N GLY A 29 -11.36 5.73 -0.84
CA GLY A 29 -11.76 6.13 0.51
C GLY A 29 -12.33 7.55 0.54
N GLY A 30 -11.67 8.52 -0.09
CA GLY A 30 -12.17 9.90 -0.21
C GLY A 30 -13.52 9.99 -0.93
N ILE A 31 -13.67 9.27 -2.06
CA ILE A 31 -14.92 9.23 -2.82
C ILE A 31 -16.05 8.61 -1.99
N VAL A 32 -15.81 7.45 -1.36
CA VAL A 32 -16.81 6.76 -0.54
C VAL A 32 -17.20 7.62 0.66
N TYR A 33 -16.26 8.35 1.26
CA TYR A 33 -16.57 9.31 2.33
C TYR A 33 -17.48 10.43 1.85
N GLY A 34 -17.21 10.99 0.67
CA GLY A 34 -18.07 11.99 0.03
C GLY A 34 -19.48 11.46 -0.25
N ILE A 35 -19.57 10.26 -0.82
CA ILE A 35 -20.86 9.59 -1.09
C ILE A 35 -21.61 9.32 0.21
N ALA A 36 -20.93 8.99 1.32
CA ALA A 36 -21.58 8.75 2.60
C ALA A 36 -22.43 9.95 3.07
N GLN A 37 -22.05 11.18 2.69
CA GLN A 37 -22.81 12.39 3.05
C GLN A 37 -24.17 12.48 2.35
N THR A 38 -24.33 11.83 1.19
CA THR A 38 -25.62 11.79 0.47
C THR A 38 -26.54 10.68 0.98
N GLN A 39 -26.03 9.80 1.85
CA GLN A 39 -26.80 8.70 2.39
C GLN A 39 -27.65 9.12 3.61
N PRO A 40 -28.79 8.45 3.87
CA PRO A 40 -29.57 8.62 5.09
C PRO A 40 -28.75 8.39 6.36
N ALA A 41 -29.12 9.08 7.44
CA ALA A 41 -28.37 9.05 8.70
C ALA A 41 -28.21 7.63 9.28
N GLU A 42 -29.20 6.76 9.05
CA GLU A 42 -29.21 5.36 9.51
C GLU A 42 -28.04 4.53 8.98
N VAL A 43 -27.59 4.81 7.75
CA VAL A 43 -26.52 4.03 7.08
C VAL A 43 -25.24 4.84 6.88
N ARG A 44 -25.28 6.16 7.01
CA ARG A 44 -24.14 7.07 6.83
C ARG A 44 -22.91 6.63 7.62
N GLY A 45 -23.08 6.26 8.90
CA GLY A 45 -21.97 5.83 9.75
C GLY A 45 -21.24 4.58 9.21
N LYS A 46 -21.99 3.64 8.61
CA LYS A 46 -21.40 2.43 8.00
C LYS A 46 -20.54 2.79 6.78
N TRP A 47 -21.02 3.70 5.93
CA TRP A 47 -20.28 4.16 4.75
C TRP A 47 -19.05 4.99 5.11
N GLN A 48 -19.15 5.84 6.14
CA GLN A 48 -17.99 6.57 6.66
C GLN A 48 -16.94 5.63 7.24
N SER A 49 -17.35 4.61 8.00
CA SER A 49 -16.44 3.60 8.55
C SER A 49 -15.73 2.81 7.43
N LEU A 50 -16.46 2.42 6.38
CA LEU A 50 -15.88 1.78 5.20
C LEU A 50 -14.87 2.70 4.49
N ALA A 51 -15.20 3.97 4.31
CA ALA A 51 -14.30 4.94 3.70
C ALA A 51 -13.00 5.10 4.50
N VAL A 52 -13.12 5.17 5.84
CA VAL A 52 -11.97 5.27 6.74
C VAL A 52 -11.12 4.00 6.68
N SER A 53 -11.71 2.81 6.64
CA SER A 53 -10.93 1.56 6.54
C SER A 53 -10.19 1.45 5.21
N MET A 54 -10.79 1.91 4.10
CA MET A 54 -10.10 2.00 2.81
C MET A 54 -8.94 2.99 2.86
N PHE A 55 -9.15 4.16 3.44
CA PHE A 55 -8.12 5.19 3.56
C PHE A 55 -6.94 4.71 4.41
N VAL A 56 -7.21 4.16 5.60
CA VAL A 56 -6.19 3.61 6.50
C VAL A 56 -5.47 2.42 5.85
N GLY A 57 -6.20 1.53 5.16
CA GLY A 57 -5.61 0.42 4.42
C GLY A 57 -4.63 0.90 3.34
N GLY A 58 -4.99 1.94 2.58
CA GLY A 58 -4.12 2.57 1.59
C GLY A 58 -2.83 3.14 2.20
N ILE A 59 -2.92 3.82 3.35
CA ILE A 59 -1.76 4.35 4.08
C ILE A 59 -0.83 3.22 4.53
N ILE A 60 -1.37 2.15 5.11
CA ILE A 60 -0.56 1.02 5.60
C ILE A 60 0.25 0.41 4.45
N ILE A 61 -0.38 0.18 3.30
CA ILE A 61 0.30 -0.36 2.11
C ILE A 61 1.42 0.59 1.66
N ALA A 62 1.17 1.90 1.66
CA ALA A 62 2.19 2.90 1.29
C ALA A 62 3.42 2.83 2.20
N ILE A 63 3.20 2.78 3.52
CA ILE A 63 4.27 2.75 4.52
C ILE A 63 5.10 1.47 4.39
N VAL A 64 4.43 0.32 4.22
CA VAL A 64 5.13 -0.97 4.07
C VAL A 64 5.95 -0.99 2.78
N ALA A 65 5.39 -0.53 1.67
CA ALA A 65 6.09 -0.48 0.38
C ALA A 65 7.30 0.48 0.43
N GLY A 66 7.10 1.71 0.91
CA GLY A 66 8.18 2.69 1.04
C GLY A 66 9.26 2.27 2.05
N GLY A 67 8.87 1.63 3.15
CA GLY A 67 9.79 1.05 4.12
C GLY A 67 10.63 -0.09 3.52
N ALA A 68 10.03 -0.93 2.68
CA ALA A 68 10.73 -2.01 2.00
C ALA A 68 11.77 -1.48 0.98
N GLU A 69 11.42 -0.45 0.20
CA GLU A 69 12.37 0.24 -0.70
C GLU A 69 13.53 0.86 0.08
N PHE A 70 13.23 1.58 1.17
CA PHE A 70 14.25 2.21 2.00
C PHE A 70 15.26 1.18 2.56
N ILE A 71 14.78 0.02 3.04
CA ILE A 71 15.65 -1.05 3.54
C ILE A 71 16.53 -1.63 2.42
N LYS A 72 15.96 -1.85 1.23
CA LYS A 72 16.69 -2.35 0.06
C LYS A 72 17.82 -1.40 -0.34
N ASP A 73 17.53 -0.11 -0.45
CA ASP A 73 18.51 0.88 -0.92
C ASP A 73 19.66 1.03 0.07
N ASN A 74 19.37 1.09 1.37
CA ASN A 74 20.40 1.15 2.40
C ASN A 74 21.22 -0.15 2.49
N SER A 75 20.59 -1.32 2.25
CA SER A 75 21.31 -2.60 2.25
C SER A 75 22.29 -2.72 1.09
N LEU A 76 21.92 -2.25 -0.11
CA LEU A 76 22.81 -2.23 -1.27
C LEU A 76 23.98 -1.27 -1.06
N LEU A 77 23.75 -0.14 -0.38
CA LEU A 77 24.79 0.85 -0.07
C LEU A 77 25.85 0.29 0.89
N ILE A 78 25.43 -0.47 1.91
CA ILE A 78 26.35 -1.14 2.84
C ILE A 78 27.18 -2.23 2.12
N ILE A 79 26.55 -3.01 1.25
CA ILE A 79 27.24 -4.08 0.51
C ILE A 79 28.25 -3.50 -0.49
N GLY A 80 27.89 -2.44 -1.22
CA GLY A 80 28.78 -1.81 -2.19
C GLY A 80 29.99 -1.10 -1.56
N ASN A 81 29.88 -0.65 -0.32
CA ASN A 81 30.97 0.00 0.42
C ASN A 81 31.88 -0.99 1.18
N GLY A 82 31.49 -2.27 1.27
CA GLY A 82 32.25 -3.34 1.92
C GLY A 82 33.19 -4.12 0.99
N THR A 83 33.20 -3.80 -0.32
CA THR A 83 34.03 -4.45 -1.35
C THR A 83 35.18 -3.57 -1.87
N ALA A 84 35.54 -2.51 -1.14
CA ALA A 84 36.69 -1.64 -1.44
C ALA A 84 37.88 -1.95 -0.53
#